data_AF-A0A4R3IT64-F1
#
_entry.id   AF-A0A4R3IT64-F1
#
_cell.length_a   1.000
_cell.length_b   1.000
_cell.length_c   1.000
_cell.angle_alpha   90.00
_cell.angle_beta   90.00
_cell.angle_gamma   90.00
#
_symmetry.space_group_name_H-M   'P 1'
#
loop_
_entity.id
_entity.type
_entity.pdbx_description
1 polymer ?
#
loop_
_entity_poly.entity_id
_entity_poly.type
_entity_poly.pdbx_seq_one_letter_code
_entity_poly.pdbx_strand_id
1 'polypeptide(L)'
;MTSPRIEIDLSKIRHNTRSLVGRLKLRGITVTGVTKAVCGHPAIARAMLDGGVSGLAESRISNVQRMRQAGIAASIAMIRTPMPSQLEQIVRSCEISYNTQIDVIAALADVAVQAGLVQNIILMVEMGDMRDGILPEDLGTVAKKVVGMKGVALKGIGANYACLSGVVPGDCEMTALSALADETEGLCGPFLEVVSGGNSANLPWALGTRATGRVNDLRLGEAILLGVDPVTGEQIDGLHADAFTLVAEVIEEKIKPKPVPVSLGVPALAILRLISDSAAVSRSILAIGKQDTDVQGLSMPQGVSYQGATSDHLVVETFHSALRVGSELKFQMNYSALMQAMAAPDITTTLLKDTYRPTARHPRNKNPHLAIV
;
A
#
# COMPACT_ATOMS: atom_id res chain seq x y z
N MET A 1 16.15 -4.04 -22.94
CA MET A 1 15.91 -3.30 -21.67
C MET A 1 16.46 -4.16 -20.55
N THR A 2 16.81 -3.60 -19.39
CA THR A 2 17.29 -4.41 -18.25
C THR A 2 16.18 -5.32 -17.73
N SER A 3 16.55 -6.53 -17.31
CA SER A 3 15.67 -7.54 -16.72
C SER A 3 16.38 -8.12 -15.48
N PRO A 4 15.70 -8.33 -14.35
CA PRO A 4 14.28 -8.07 -14.13
C PRO A 4 13.92 -6.58 -13.98
N ARG A 5 12.66 -6.24 -14.30
CA ARG A 5 12.14 -4.88 -14.14
C ARG A 5 10.65 -4.83 -13.86
N ILE A 6 10.18 -3.74 -13.26
CA ILE A 6 8.76 -3.38 -13.19
C ILE A 6 8.47 -2.26 -14.17
N GLU A 7 7.59 -2.52 -15.12
CA GLU A 7 7.00 -1.52 -16.01
C GLU A 7 5.80 -0.86 -15.30
N ILE A 8 5.76 0.48 -15.25
CA ILE A 8 4.78 1.24 -14.46
C ILE A 8 4.06 2.27 -15.34
N ASP A 9 2.73 2.19 -15.38
CA ASP A 9 1.87 3.15 -16.08
C ASP A 9 1.30 4.21 -15.12
N LEU A 10 1.89 5.40 -15.12
CA LEU A 10 1.45 6.51 -14.27
C LEU A 10 0.06 7.05 -14.65
N SER A 11 -0.36 6.90 -15.91
CA SER A 11 -1.66 7.38 -16.36
C SER A 11 -2.79 6.57 -15.73
N LYS A 12 -2.60 5.26 -15.61
CA LYS A 12 -3.53 4.34 -14.93
C LYS A 12 -3.62 4.60 -13.44
N ILE A 13 -2.49 4.83 -12.77
CA ILE A 13 -2.48 5.20 -11.33
C ILE A 13 -3.21 6.53 -11.12
N ARG A 14 -2.97 7.53 -11.97
CA ARG A 14 -3.65 8.82 -11.92
C ARG A 14 -5.16 8.68 -12.14
N HIS A 15 -5.57 7.87 -13.12
CA HIS A 15 -6.97 7.55 -13.40
C HIS A 15 -7.65 6.88 -12.20
N ASN A 16 -7.03 5.82 -11.66
CA ASN A 16 -7.56 5.10 -10.50
C ASN A 16 -7.76 6.03 -9.32
N THR A 17 -6.74 6.84 -9.04
CA THR A 17 -6.79 7.85 -7.99
C THR A 17 -7.93 8.83 -8.20
N ARG A 18 -8.05 9.40 -9.40
CA ARG A 18 -9.09 10.38 -9.74
C ARG A 18 -10.50 9.80 -9.63
N SER A 19 -10.69 8.57 -10.08
CA SER A 19 -11.95 7.85 -10.00
C SER A 19 -12.37 7.67 -8.54
N LEU A 20 -11.49 7.15 -7.69
CA LEU A 20 -11.77 6.92 -6.27
C LEU A 20 -11.99 8.23 -5.50
N VAL A 21 -11.12 9.23 -5.69
CA VAL A 21 -11.27 10.56 -5.09
C VAL A 21 -12.61 11.19 -5.50
N GLY A 22 -12.99 11.11 -6.77
CA GLY A 22 -14.25 11.64 -7.27
C GLY A 22 -15.47 10.99 -6.62
N ARG A 23 -15.47 9.66 -6.53
CA ARG A 23 -16.56 8.89 -5.91
C ARG A 23 -16.69 9.18 -4.41
N LEU A 24 -15.57 9.18 -3.68
CA LEU A 24 -15.56 9.39 -2.23
C LEU A 24 -15.85 10.84 -1.84
N LYS A 25 -15.46 11.82 -2.67
CA LYS A 25 -15.80 13.22 -2.45
C LYS A 25 -17.31 13.46 -2.43
N LEU A 26 -18.09 12.74 -3.25
CA LEU A 26 -19.56 12.81 -3.22
C LEU A 26 -20.16 12.27 -1.90
N ARG A 27 -19.37 11.50 -1.14
CA ARG A 27 -19.71 10.94 0.17
C ARG A 27 -19.16 11.80 1.32
N GLY A 28 -18.52 12.94 1.02
CA GLY A 28 -17.84 13.77 2.04
C GLY A 28 -16.53 13.18 2.56
N ILE A 29 -15.99 12.15 1.90
CA ILE A 29 -14.76 11.46 2.30
C ILE A 29 -13.59 11.96 1.46
N THR A 30 -12.53 12.39 2.14
CA THR A 30 -11.24 12.73 1.55
C THR A 30 -10.35 11.48 1.44
N VAL A 31 -9.34 11.53 0.56
CA VAL A 31 -8.46 10.39 0.31
C VAL A 31 -7.01 10.80 0.55
N THR A 32 -6.36 10.07 1.46
CA THR A 32 -4.91 10.12 1.66
C THR A 32 -4.26 8.98 0.86
N GLY A 33 -3.35 9.31 -0.07
CA GLY A 33 -2.70 8.33 -0.94
C GLY A 33 -1.52 7.62 -0.28
N VAL A 34 -1.57 6.30 -0.16
CA VAL A 34 -0.55 5.52 0.55
C VAL A 34 0.51 4.98 -0.41
N THR A 35 1.77 5.37 -0.23
CA THR A 35 2.88 5.03 -1.14
C THR A 35 3.77 3.89 -0.66
N LYS A 36 3.43 3.24 0.46
CA LYS A 36 4.31 2.26 1.13
C LYS A 36 4.71 1.07 0.25
N ALA A 37 3.77 0.58 -0.56
CA ALA A 37 3.97 -0.58 -1.43
C ALA A 37 4.90 -0.28 -2.62
N VAL A 38 5.12 1.00 -2.92
CA VAL A 38 6.01 1.47 -3.99
C VAL A 38 7.20 2.23 -3.42
N CYS A 39 7.53 1.99 -2.16
CA CYS A 39 8.66 2.60 -1.45
C CYS A 39 8.75 4.13 -1.59
N GLY A 40 7.60 4.83 -1.59
CA GLY A 40 7.58 6.28 -1.80
C GLY A 40 8.17 6.73 -3.14
N HIS A 41 8.01 5.94 -4.22
CA HIS A 41 8.53 6.28 -5.54
C HIS A 41 7.96 7.65 -6.00
N PRO A 42 8.81 8.68 -6.21
CA PRO A 42 8.34 10.06 -6.40
C PRO A 42 7.38 10.27 -7.58
N ALA A 43 7.59 9.56 -8.69
CA ALA A 43 6.73 9.69 -9.86
C ALA A 43 5.32 9.14 -9.61
N ILE A 44 5.20 8.06 -8.81
CA ILE A 44 3.91 7.45 -8.46
C ILE A 44 3.19 8.33 -7.45
N ALA A 45 3.92 8.84 -6.46
CA ALA A 45 3.41 9.83 -5.51
C ALA A 45 2.86 11.08 -6.24
N ARG A 46 3.55 11.55 -7.30
CA ARG A 46 3.07 12.64 -8.14
C ARG A 46 1.80 12.27 -8.90
N ALA A 47 1.74 11.08 -9.49
CA ALA A 47 0.55 10.60 -10.19
C ALA A 47 -0.68 10.53 -9.25
N MET A 48 -0.51 10.07 -8.01
CA MET A 48 -1.56 10.10 -6.99
C MET A 48 -2.00 11.56 -6.67
N LEU A 49 -1.04 12.45 -6.45
CA LEU A 49 -1.32 13.88 -6.20
C LEU A 49 -2.05 14.56 -7.36
N ASP A 50 -1.69 14.24 -8.60
CA ASP A 50 -2.35 14.74 -9.82
C ASP A 50 -3.71 14.08 -10.06
N GLY A 51 -3.94 12.92 -9.45
CA GLY A 51 -5.25 12.27 -9.35
C GLY A 51 -6.17 12.91 -8.33
N GLY A 52 -5.64 13.66 -7.36
CA GLY A 52 -6.42 14.50 -6.44
C GLY A 52 -6.46 14.04 -4.98
N VAL A 53 -5.55 13.15 -4.54
CA VAL A 53 -5.43 12.86 -3.09
C VAL A 53 -5.11 14.14 -2.31
N SER A 54 -5.65 14.27 -1.10
CA SER A 54 -5.48 15.44 -0.22
C SER A 54 -4.05 15.55 0.32
N GLY A 55 -3.41 14.40 0.51
CA GLY A 55 -2.04 14.24 0.96
C GLY A 55 -1.54 12.83 0.67
N LEU A 56 -0.32 12.54 1.12
CA LEU A 56 0.29 11.23 1.00
C LEU A 56 0.49 10.61 2.38
N ALA A 57 0.66 9.30 2.41
CA ALA A 57 0.94 8.53 3.60
C ALA A 57 2.04 7.50 3.36
N GLU A 58 2.94 7.36 4.33
CA GLU A 58 4.09 6.48 4.22
C GLU A 58 4.46 5.86 5.57
N SER A 59 5.08 4.68 5.57
CA SER A 59 5.43 3.95 6.80
C SER A 59 6.91 4.08 7.18
N ARG A 60 7.76 4.49 6.24
CA ARG A 60 9.22 4.60 6.42
C ARG A 60 9.71 6.02 6.13
N ILE A 61 10.44 6.60 7.08
CA ILE A 61 10.96 7.97 6.94
C ILE A 61 11.93 8.14 5.76
N SER A 62 12.70 7.09 5.40
CA SER A 62 13.58 7.11 4.24
C SER A 62 12.83 7.29 2.92
N ASN A 63 11.63 6.72 2.81
CA ASN A 63 10.75 6.90 1.66
C ASN A 63 10.22 8.35 1.60
N VAL A 64 9.89 8.94 2.75
CA VAL A 64 9.49 10.35 2.82
C VAL A 64 10.64 11.27 2.40
N GLN A 65 11.84 11.05 2.92
CA GLN A 65 13.03 11.82 2.55
C GLN A 65 13.30 11.75 1.05
N ARG A 66 13.20 10.56 0.44
CA ARG A 66 13.27 10.38 -1.02
C ARG A 66 12.25 11.25 -1.76
N MET A 67 10.99 11.25 -1.31
CA MET A 67 9.94 12.10 -1.90
C MET A 67 10.25 13.59 -1.75
N ARG A 68 10.72 14.04 -0.57
CA ARG A 68 11.12 15.43 -0.33
C ARG A 68 12.27 15.86 -1.23
N GLN A 69 13.31 15.04 -1.37
CA GLN A 69 14.44 15.28 -2.27
C GLN A 69 14.01 15.41 -3.73
N ALA A 70 12.97 14.68 -4.13
CA ALA A 70 12.35 14.77 -5.45
C ALA A 70 11.31 15.91 -5.59
N GLY A 71 11.25 16.85 -4.64
CA GLY A 71 10.40 18.04 -4.71
C GLY A 71 8.91 17.78 -4.44
N ILE A 72 8.55 16.72 -3.72
CA ILE A 72 7.18 16.53 -3.23
C ILE A 72 6.97 17.45 -2.01
N ALA A 73 6.19 18.51 -2.19
CA ALA A 73 5.82 19.48 -1.14
C ALA A 73 4.38 19.30 -0.61
N ALA A 74 3.70 18.21 -0.98
CA ALA A 74 2.39 17.87 -0.42
C ALA A 74 2.51 17.45 1.05
N SER A 75 1.41 17.50 1.81
CA SER A 75 1.39 16.95 3.18
C SER A 75 1.67 15.45 3.13
N ILE A 76 2.51 14.94 4.03
CA ILE A 76 2.86 13.53 4.16
C ILE A 76 2.64 13.10 5.61
N ALA A 77 1.81 12.08 5.80
CA ALA A 77 1.54 11.48 7.10
C ALA A 77 2.36 10.20 7.31
N MET A 78 2.91 10.03 8.52
CA MET A 78 3.52 8.78 8.95
C MET A 78 2.44 7.82 9.48
N ILE A 79 2.13 6.76 8.74
CA ILE A 79 1.05 5.80 9.07
C ILE A 79 1.53 4.57 9.86
N ARG A 80 2.82 4.53 10.20
CA ARG A 80 3.38 3.59 11.16
C ARG A 80 3.80 4.39 12.39
N THR A 81 3.52 3.86 13.59
CA THR A 81 3.99 4.46 14.84
C THR A 81 5.48 4.83 14.72
N PRO A 82 5.83 6.10 14.91
CA PRO A 82 7.20 6.58 14.83
C PRO A 82 8.17 5.78 15.70
N MET A 83 9.32 5.42 15.13
CA MET A 83 10.40 4.82 15.91
C MET A 83 11.10 5.92 16.71
N PRO A 84 11.37 5.75 18.02
CA PRO A 84 12.05 6.76 18.84
C PRO A 84 13.39 7.24 18.26
N SER A 85 14.10 6.38 17.54
CA SER A 85 15.37 6.72 16.87
C SER A 85 15.22 7.62 15.63
N GLN A 86 13.99 7.92 15.19
CA GLN A 86 13.71 8.66 13.95
C GLN A 86 12.86 9.92 14.15
N LEU A 87 12.56 10.29 15.40
CA LEU A 87 11.60 11.36 15.70
C LEU A 87 12.02 12.71 15.13
N GLU A 88 13.30 13.08 15.22
CA GLU A 88 13.81 14.35 14.65
C GLU A 88 13.57 14.43 13.14
N GLN A 89 13.79 13.33 12.43
CA GLN A 89 13.57 13.27 10.98
C GLN A 89 12.07 13.37 10.66
N ILE A 90 11.23 12.70 11.44
CA ILE A 90 9.77 12.71 11.26
C ILE A 90 9.20 14.11 11.49
N VAL A 91 9.53 14.75 12.61
CA VAL A 91 9.06 16.11 12.96
C VAL A 91 9.42 17.14 11.89
N ARG A 92 10.59 17.01 11.26
CA ARG A 92 11.02 17.95 10.21
C ARG A 92 10.46 17.65 8.83
N SER A 93 10.02 16.41 8.57
CA SER A 93 9.69 15.97 7.21
C SER A 93 8.22 15.64 6.98
N CYS A 94 7.45 15.44 8.06
CA CYS A 94 6.10 14.92 8.03
C CYS A 94 5.16 15.83 8.82
N GLU A 95 4.09 16.27 8.19
CA GLU A 95 3.13 17.19 8.82
C GLU A 95 2.24 16.48 9.85
N ILE A 96 2.05 15.16 9.73
CA ILE A 96 1.17 14.34 10.57
C ILE A 96 1.86 13.02 10.94
N SER A 97 1.63 12.51 12.15
CA SER A 97 1.96 11.13 12.52
C SER A 97 0.79 10.42 13.20
N TYR A 98 0.56 9.18 12.78
CA TYR A 98 -0.38 8.27 13.41
C TYR A 98 0.31 7.55 14.57
N ASN A 99 -0.32 7.56 15.74
CA ASN A 99 0.28 7.07 16.98
C ASN A 99 -0.71 6.26 17.82
N THR A 100 -0.16 5.31 18.56
CA THR A 100 -0.89 4.49 19.54
C THR A 100 -0.26 4.60 20.94
N GLN A 101 1.04 4.91 21.03
CA GLN A 101 1.77 4.91 22.29
C GLN A 101 2.07 6.30 22.82
N ILE A 102 1.67 6.54 24.07
CA ILE A 102 1.82 7.86 24.73
C ILE A 102 3.28 8.25 24.93
N ASP A 103 4.16 7.30 25.22
CA ASP A 103 5.59 7.57 25.41
C ASP A 103 6.26 8.03 24.11
N VAL A 104 5.81 7.49 22.96
CA VAL A 104 6.26 7.94 21.64
C VAL A 104 5.75 9.36 21.35
N ILE A 105 4.51 9.67 21.71
CA ILE A 105 3.93 11.00 21.54
C ILE A 105 4.66 12.02 22.43
N ALA A 106 4.99 11.66 23.67
CA ALA A 106 5.79 12.50 24.57
C ALA A 106 7.18 12.81 23.99
N ALA A 107 7.89 11.78 23.50
CA ALA A 107 9.19 11.99 22.86
C ALA A 107 9.09 12.81 21.57
N LEU A 108 8.01 12.66 20.78
CA LEU A 108 7.75 13.51 19.61
C LEU A 108 7.54 14.96 20.01
N ALA A 109 6.79 15.20 21.09
CA ALA A 109 6.50 16.53 21.60
C ALA A 109 7.78 17.24 22.04
N ASP A 110 8.67 16.56 22.78
CA ASP A 110 9.96 17.10 23.19
C ASP A 110 10.81 17.54 21.98
N VAL A 111 10.91 16.66 20.97
CA VAL A 111 11.64 16.95 19.73
C VAL A 111 11.00 18.10 18.95
N ALA A 112 9.68 18.16 18.88
CA ALA A 112 8.95 19.23 18.21
C ALA A 112 9.18 20.57 18.92
N VAL A 113 9.13 20.62 20.25
CA VAL A 113 9.44 21.81 21.05
C VAL A 113 10.88 22.28 20.79
N GLN A 114 11.84 21.36 20.81
CA GLN A 114 13.26 21.68 20.53
C GLN A 114 13.46 22.24 19.11
N ALA A 115 12.69 21.74 18.14
CA ALA A 115 12.72 22.21 16.76
C ALA A 115 11.90 23.50 16.52
N GLY A 116 11.17 24.00 17.52
CA GLY A 116 10.26 25.14 17.36
C GLY A 116 9.05 24.82 16.47
N LEU A 117 8.62 23.57 16.43
CA LEU A 117 7.53 23.05 15.61
C LEU A 117 6.39 22.49 16.48
N VAL A 118 5.26 22.20 15.85
CA VAL A 118 4.14 21.46 16.45
C VAL A 118 3.83 20.27 15.56
N GLN A 119 3.91 19.07 16.12
CA GLN A 119 3.60 17.84 15.39
C GLN A 119 2.11 17.51 15.48
N ASN A 120 1.44 17.33 14.34
CA ASN A 120 0.04 16.90 14.34
C ASN A 120 -0.05 15.38 14.58
N ILE A 121 -0.95 14.99 15.48
CA ILE A 121 -1.13 13.62 15.93
C ILE A 121 -2.53 13.13 15.52
N ILE A 122 -2.58 11.94 14.92
CA ILE A 122 -3.81 11.15 14.80
C ILE A 122 -3.67 9.93 15.70
N LEU A 123 -4.63 9.71 16.59
CA LEU A 123 -4.63 8.55 17.47
C LEU A 123 -5.25 7.34 16.77
N MET A 124 -4.51 6.24 16.72
CA MET A 124 -5.01 4.98 16.21
C MET A 124 -5.78 4.23 17.29
N VAL A 125 -6.99 3.78 16.96
CA VAL A 125 -7.89 3.04 17.84
C VAL A 125 -7.88 1.57 17.43
N GLU A 126 -7.78 0.68 18.42
CA GLU A 126 -7.92 -0.76 18.22
C GLU A 126 -9.39 -1.10 18.01
N MET A 127 -9.72 -1.61 16.82
CA MET A 127 -11.09 -1.92 16.40
C MET A 127 -11.24 -3.38 15.92
N GLY A 128 -10.32 -4.25 16.34
CA GLY A 128 -10.32 -5.68 16.07
C GLY A 128 -9.18 -6.15 15.16
N ASP A 129 -8.34 -5.27 14.61
CA ASP A 129 -7.19 -5.66 13.77
C ASP A 129 -6.10 -6.39 14.58
N MET A 130 -6.04 -6.14 15.90
CA MET A 130 -5.07 -6.73 16.84
C MET A 130 -3.60 -6.42 16.50
N ARG A 131 -3.37 -5.36 15.72
CA ARG A 131 -2.05 -4.99 15.17
C ARG A 131 -1.44 -3.83 15.94
N ASP A 132 -2.18 -2.73 16.01
CA ASP A 132 -1.82 -1.49 16.68
C ASP A 132 -3.09 -0.69 16.95
N GLY A 133 -3.11 0.04 18.07
CA GLY A 133 -4.26 0.85 18.44
C GLY A 133 -4.36 1.04 19.94
N ILE A 134 -5.00 2.12 20.33
CA ILE A 134 -5.42 2.40 21.71
C ILE A 134 -6.76 1.70 21.91
N LEU A 135 -6.91 1.01 23.04
CA LEU A 135 -8.19 0.39 23.37
C LEU A 135 -9.27 1.48 23.50
N PRO A 136 -10.51 1.23 23.02
CA PRO A 136 -11.59 2.23 23.06
C PRO A 136 -11.78 2.87 24.44
N GLU A 137 -11.71 2.09 25.52
CA GLU A 137 -11.84 2.54 26.91
C GLU A 137 -10.73 3.51 27.36
N ASP A 138 -9.54 3.40 26.77
CA ASP A 138 -8.37 4.22 27.11
C ASP A 138 -8.26 5.48 26.24
N LEU A 139 -8.98 5.53 25.11
CA LEU A 139 -8.85 6.57 24.10
C LEU A 139 -9.06 7.97 24.68
N GLY A 140 -10.10 8.17 25.48
CA GLY A 140 -10.39 9.46 26.12
C GLY A 140 -9.28 9.92 27.06
N THR A 141 -8.68 8.99 27.82
CA THR A 141 -7.56 9.28 28.72
C THR A 141 -6.31 9.67 27.95
N VAL A 142 -6.00 8.96 26.87
CA VAL A 142 -4.84 9.27 26.01
C VAL A 142 -5.05 10.61 25.29
N ALA A 143 -6.24 10.85 24.73
CA ALA A 143 -6.56 12.10 24.04
C ALA A 143 -6.37 13.33 24.94
N LYS A 144 -6.86 13.29 26.18
CA LYS A 144 -6.64 14.36 27.17
C LYS A 144 -5.15 14.65 27.42
N LYS A 145 -4.33 13.59 27.52
CA LYS A 145 -2.88 13.75 27.69
C LYS A 145 -2.24 14.44 26.49
N VAL A 146 -2.63 14.06 25.26
CA VAL A 146 -2.09 14.67 24.03
C VAL A 146 -2.49 16.13 23.92
N VAL A 147 -3.73 16.48 24.23
CA VAL A 147 -4.21 17.88 24.19
C VAL A 147 -3.45 18.77 25.18
N GLY A 148 -3.13 18.24 26.36
CA GLY A 148 -2.34 18.96 27.38
C GLY A 148 -0.84 19.03 27.10
N MET A 149 -0.34 18.40 26.03
CA MET A 149 1.09 18.25 25.78
C MET A 149 1.61 19.31 24.80
N LYS A 150 2.53 20.14 25.27
CA LYS A 150 3.18 21.16 24.42
C LYS A 150 4.05 20.49 23.35
N GLY A 151 3.95 20.96 22.11
CA GLY A 151 4.74 20.44 20.98
C GLY A 151 3.97 19.49 20.07
N VAL A 152 2.78 19.05 20.49
CA VAL A 152 1.88 18.22 19.67
C VAL A 152 0.49 18.84 19.61
N ALA A 153 -0.27 18.47 18.58
CA ALA A 153 -1.68 18.83 18.44
C ALA A 153 -2.49 17.60 18.02
N LEU A 154 -3.53 17.27 18.79
CA LEU A 154 -4.45 16.20 18.40
C LEU A 154 -5.34 16.70 17.25
N LYS A 155 -5.25 16.03 16.10
CA LYS A 155 -6.00 16.38 14.87
C LYS A 155 -7.08 15.38 14.50
N GLY A 156 -7.03 14.18 15.05
CA GLY A 156 -7.94 13.15 14.62
C GLY A 156 -7.79 11.84 15.36
N ILE A 157 -8.71 10.94 15.02
CA ILE A 157 -8.60 9.52 15.33
C ILE A 157 -8.68 8.70 14.04
N GLY A 158 -8.20 7.48 14.07
CA GLY A 158 -8.38 6.54 12.97
C GLY A 158 -8.30 5.10 13.43
N ALA A 159 -8.75 4.20 12.59
CA ALA A 159 -8.65 2.76 12.84
C ALA A 159 -8.07 2.07 11.61
N ASN A 160 -7.61 0.83 11.77
CA ASN A 160 -7.18 -0.01 10.65
C ASN A 160 -7.96 -1.33 10.68
N TYR A 161 -8.18 -1.92 9.51
CA TYR A 161 -9.00 -3.13 9.34
C TYR A 161 -8.38 -4.05 8.29
N ALA A 162 -8.80 -5.32 8.30
CA ALA A 162 -8.45 -6.34 7.32
C ALA A 162 -6.94 -6.45 7.02
N CYS A 163 -6.06 -6.13 7.99
CA CYS A 163 -4.62 -6.22 7.79
C CYS A 163 -4.01 -7.42 8.51
N LEU A 164 -4.31 -7.61 9.79
CA LEU A 164 -3.79 -8.73 10.57
C LEU A 164 -4.88 -9.76 10.90
N SER A 165 -6.03 -9.33 11.43
CA SER A 165 -7.07 -10.24 11.91
C SER A 165 -8.22 -10.48 10.91
N GLY A 166 -8.16 -9.86 9.73
CA GLY A 166 -9.17 -10.05 8.67
C GLY A 166 -10.54 -9.44 8.97
N VAL A 167 -10.70 -8.65 10.06
CA VAL A 167 -11.96 -7.95 10.35
C VAL A 167 -12.30 -7.02 9.18
N VAL A 168 -13.41 -7.32 8.51
CA VAL A 168 -13.90 -6.56 7.36
C VAL A 168 -14.68 -5.35 7.86
N PRO A 169 -14.33 -4.13 7.45
CA PRO A 169 -15.02 -2.94 7.91
C PRO A 169 -16.43 -2.82 7.30
N GLY A 170 -17.42 -2.53 8.13
CA GLY A 170 -18.79 -2.26 7.72
C GLY A 170 -19.45 -1.14 8.54
N ASP A 171 -20.78 -1.08 8.48
CA ASP A 171 -21.53 -0.01 9.16
C ASP A 171 -21.39 -0.05 10.68
N CYS A 172 -21.30 -1.24 11.27
CA CYS A 172 -21.13 -1.40 12.72
C CYS A 172 -19.81 -0.77 13.17
N GLU A 173 -18.71 -1.09 12.49
CA GLU A 173 -17.37 -0.61 12.83
C GLU A 173 -17.26 0.91 12.61
N MET A 174 -17.86 1.44 11.54
CA MET A 174 -17.81 2.87 11.23
C MET A 174 -18.74 3.70 12.12
N THR A 175 -19.85 3.12 12.58
CA THR A 175 -20.71 3.72 13.60
C THR A 175 -19.98 3.76 14.95
N ALA A 176 -19.32 2.68 15.34
CA ALA A 176 -18.53 2.63 16.57
C ALA A 176 -17.37 3.63 16.55
N LEU A 177 -16.63 3.73 15.44
CA LEU A 177 -15.58 4.73 15.27
C LEU A 177 -16.13 6.17 15.34
N SER A 178 -17.32 6.40 14.77
CA SER A 178 -17.98 7.72 14.85
C SER A 178 -18.37 8.08 16.28
N ALA A 179 -18.92 7.12 17.05
CA ALA A 179 -19.25 7.32 18.45
C ALA A 179 -18.00 7.66 19.29
N LEU A 180 -16.88 6.97 19.06
CA LEU A 180 -15.61 7.26 19.72
C LEU A 180 -15.06 8.64 19.39
N ALA A 181 -15.29 9.14 18.16
CA ALA A 181 -14.94 10.51 17.80
C ALA A 181 -15.77 11.53 18.60
N ASP A 182 -17.09 11.32 18.67
CA ASP A 182 -18.00 12.19 19.43
C ASP A 182 -17.67 12.19 20.93
N GLU A 183 -17.38 11.03 21.52
CA GLU A 183 -16.96 10.89 22.92
C GLU A 183 -15.63 11.59 23.20
N THR A 184 -14.65 11.44 22.29
CA THR A 184 -13.34 12.09 22.40
C THR A 184 -13.47 13.61 22.39
N GLU A 185 -14.28 14.16 21.49
CA GLU A 185 -14.56 15.60 21.44
C GLU A 185 -15.35 16.09 22.65
N GLY A 186 -16.33 15.31 23.15
CA GLY A 186 -17.05 15.64 24.38
C GLY A 186 -16.12 15.78 25.59
N LEU A 187 -15.02 15.02 25.62
CA LEU A 187 -14.04 15.03 26.70
C LEU A 187 -12.96 16.10 26.58
N CYS A 188 -12.61 16.50 25.36
CA CYS A 188 -11.42 17.31 25.11
C CYS A 188 -11.72 18.64 24.39
N GLY A 189 -12.84 18.75 23.68
CA GLY A 189 -13.23 19.86 22.81
C GLY A 189 -13.41 19.43 21.34
N PRO A 190 -14.13 20.22 20.52
CA PRO A 190 -14.48 19.88 19.13
C PRO A 190 -13.36 20.22 18.14
N PHE A 191 -12.25 19.48 18.19
CA PHE A 191 -11.06 19.75 17.37
C PHE A 191 -10.70 18.61 16.41
N LEU A 192 -11.46 17.51 16.35
CA LEU A 192 -11.13 16.39 15.47
C LEU A 192 -11.47 16.76 14.02
N GLU A 193 -10.43 17.18 13.30
CA GLU A 193 -10.49 17.48 11.87
C GLU A 193 -10.60 16.20 11.03
N VAL A 194 -10.01 15.10 11.51
CA VAL A 194 -9.90 13.83 10.77
C VAL A 194 -10.44 12.67 11.59
N VAL A 195 -11.43 11.96 11.03
CA VAL A 195 -11.85 10.63 11.48
C VAL A 195 -11.58 9.66 10.34
N SER A 196 -10.44 8.99 10.42
CA SER A 196 -9.89 8.21 9.31
C SER A 196 -10.33 6.75 9.41
N GLY A 197 -11.31 6.38 8.58
CA GLY A 197 -12.07 5.13 8.68
C GLY A 197 -11.27 3.87 8.39
N GLY A 198 -10.11 3.98 7.73
CA GLY A 198 -9.27 2.82 7.46
C GLY A 198 -8.54 2.90 6.14
N ASN A 199 -8.52 1.77 5.44
CA ASN A 199 -7.71 1.54 4.25
C ASN A 199 -8.58 1.13 3.05
N SER A 200 -7.97 0.55 2.01
CA SER A 200 -8.68 0.11 0.81
C SER A 200 -9.79 -0.92 1.07
N ALA A 201 -9.73 -1.70 2.15
CA ALA A 201 -10.80 -2.62 2.54
C ALA A 201 -12.11 -1.93 2.95
N ASN A 202 -12.09 -0.62 3.26
CA ASN A 202 -13.29 0.16 3.57
C ASN A 202 -14.09 0.59 2.33
N LEU A 203 -13.58 0.37 1.11
CA LEU A 203 -14.21 0.87 -0.10
C LEU A 203 -15.63 0.35 -0.35
N PRO A 204 -15.95 -0.96 -0.14
CA PRO A 204 -17.32 -1.44 -0.29
C PRO A 204 -18.32 -0.69 0.59
N TRP A 205 -17.96 -0.45 1.86
CA TRP A 205 -18.77 0.35 2.77
C TRP A 205 -18.85 1.82 2.31
N ALA A 206 -17.72 2.44 2.00
CA ALA A 206 -17.64 3.86 1.70
C ALA A 206 -18.35 4.26 0.40
N LEU A 207 -18.38 3.34 -0.58
CA LEU A 207 -19.09 3.50 -1.85
C LEU A 207 -20.56 3.06 -1.78
N GLY A 208 -20.99 2.49 -0.66
CA GLY A 208 -22.39 2.14 -0.39
C GLY A 208 -23.29 3.37 -0.27
N THR A 209 -24.58 3.15 0.04
CA THR A 209 -25.58 4.22 0.12
C THR A 209 -25.76 4.79 1.52
N ARG A 210 -25.38 4.05 2.57
CA ARG A 210 -25.60 4.39 3.99
C ARG A 210 -24.77 5.58 4.46
N ALA A 211 -25.25 6.30 5.47
CA ALA A 211 -24.55 7.47 6.00
C ALA A 211 -23.13 7.12 6.49
N THR A 212 -22.16 7.99 6.21
CA THR A 212 -20.76 7.78 6.58
C THR A 212 -20.45 8.18 8.04
N GLY A 213 -21.42 8.76 8.75
CA GLY A 213 -21.25 9.23 10.13
C GLY A 213 -20.21 10.34 10.22
N ARG A 214 -19.28 10.22 11.17
CA ARG A 214 -18.17 11.17 11.37
C ARG A 214 -16.98 10.89 10.44
N VAL A 215 -16.93 9.73 9.79
CA VAL A 215 -15.79 9.31 8.96
C VAL A 215 -15.66 10.20 7.72
N ASN A 216 -14.50 10.84 7.59
CA ASN A 216 -14.24 11.85 6.57
C ASN A 216 -12.90 11.68 5.82
N ASP A 217 -12.13 10.63 6.13
CA ASP A 217 -10.89 10.29 5.44
C ASP A 217 -10.73 8.77 5.29
N LEU A 218 -10.15 8.34 4.16
CA LEU A 218 -9.65 6.98 3.94
C LEU A 218 -8.22 7.01 3.40
N ARG A 219 -7.41 6.05 3.85
CA ARG A 219 -5.99 5.92 3.48
C ARG A 219 -5.85 4.82 2.43
N LEU A 220 -5.88 5.20 1.15
CA LEU A 220 -5.94 4.25 0.05
C LEU A 220 -4.57 4.03 -0.58
N GLY A 221 -4.17 2.76 -0.70
CA GLY A 221 -2.93 2.36 -1.38
C GLY A 221 -3.21 1.31 -2.44
N GLU A 222 -3.55 0.11 -1.99
CA GLU A 222 -3.78 -1.05 -2.86
C GLU A 222 -4.84 -0.81 -3.94
N ALA A 223 -6.02 -0.29 -3.58
CA ALA A 223 -7.06 0.00 -4.57
C ALA A 223 -6.63 1.05 -5.61
N ILE A 224 -5.76 2.00 -5.24
CA ILE A 224 -5.22 2.98 -6.21
C ILE A 224 -4.19 2.31 -7.12
N LEU A 225 -3.26 1.55 -6.54
CA LEU A 225 -2.12 0.96 -7.23
C LEU A 225 -2.51 -0.21 -8.12
N LEU A 226 -3.39 -1.08 -7.62
CA LEU A 226 -3.75 -2.36 -8.23
C LEU A 226 -5.21 -2.40 -8.71
N GLY A 227 -6.03 -1.39 -8.44
CA GLY A 227 -7.41 -1.34 -8.94
C GLY A 227 -8.32 -2.46 -8.44
N VAL A 228 -7.96 -3.12 -7.33
CA VAL A 228 -8.69 -4.26 -6.75
C VAL A 228 -9.16 -3.97 -5.32
N ASP A 229 -10.18 -4.70 -4.89
CA ASP A 229 -10.59 -4.78 -3.49
C ASP A 229 -9.63 -5.73 -2.74
N PRO A 230 -8.96 -5.29 -1.66
CA PRO A 230 -8.05 -6.14 -0.89
C PRO A 230 -8.71 -7.37 -0.25
N VAL A 231 -10.02 -7.33 0.00
CA VAL A 231 -10.75 -8.40 0.69
C VAL A 231 -11.15 -9.51 -0.29
N THR A 232 -11.68 -9.14 -1.45
CA THR A 232 -12.16 -10.12 -2.45
C THR A 232 -11.13 -10.45 -3.52
N GLY A 233 -10.14 -9.57 -3.74
CA GLY A 233 -9.21 -9.65 -4.86
C GLY A 233 -9.83 -9.27 -6.21
N GLU A 234 -11.11 -8.89 -6.23
CA GLU A 234 -11.82 -8.53 -7.45
C GLU A 234 -11.46 -7.12 -7.91
N GLN A 235 -11.47 -6.92 -9.22
CA GLN A 235 -11.24 -5.61 -9.80
C GLN A 235 -12.40 -4.67 -9.46
N ILE A 236 -12.07 -3.47 -9.00
CA ILE A 236 -13.05 -2.43 -8.72
C ILE A 236 -13.47 -1.79 -10.05
N ASP A 237 -14.78 -1.69 -10.26
CA ASP A 237 -15.37 -1.17 -11.49
C ASP A 237 -14.76 0.16 -11.94
N GLY A 238 -14.28 0.19 -13.17
CA GLY A 238 -13.69 1.36 -13.82
C GLY A 238 -12.28 1.72 -13.36
N LEU A 239 -11.62 0.90 -12.55
CA LEU A 239 -10.20 1.03 -12.22
C LEU A 239 -9.35 0.08 -13.08
N HIS A 240 -8.10 0.44 -13.31
CA HIS A 240 -7.11 -0.40 -13.97
C HIS A 240 -6.42 -1.32 -12.97
N ALA A 241 -6.34 -2.61 -13.30
CA ALA A 241 -5.61 -3.60 -12.52
C ALA A 241 -4.21 -3.95 -13.06
N ASP A 242 -3.80 -3.27 -14.14
CA ASP A 242 -2.59 -3.56 -14.91
C ASP A 242 -1.67 -2.32 -15.01
N ALA A 243 -1.60 -1.54 -13.92
CA ALA A 243 -0.71 -0.39 -13.81
C ALA A 243 0.76 -0.77 -13.56
N PHE A 244 0.99 -2.00 -13.10
CA PHE A 244 2.31 -2.55 -12.81
C PHE A 244 2.49 -3.87 -13.55
N THR A 245 3.64 -4.08 -14.16
CA THR A 245 3.95 -5.36 -14.82
C THR A 245 5.39 -5.74 -14.53
N LEU A 246 5.58 -6.88 -13.85
CA LEU A 246 6.92 -7.44 -13.63
C LEU A 246 7.36 -8.18 -14.89
N VAL A 247 8.58 -7.90 -15.35
CA VAL A 247 9.19 -8.52 -16.51
C VAL A 247 10.43 -9.27 -16.08
N ALA A 248 10.53 -10.54 -16.46
CA ALA A 248 11.67 -11.40 -16.17
C ALA A 248 12.11 -12.18 -17.41
N GLU A 249 13.42 -12.42 -17.51
CA GLU A 249 14.04 -13.11 -18.65
C GLU A 249 14.13 -14.62 -18.40
N VAL A 250 13.88 -15.39 -19.47
CA VAL A 250 14.09 -16.85 -19.49
C VAL A 250 15.58 -17.15 -19.65
N ILE A 251 16.16 -17.85 -18.67
CA ILE A 251 17.59 -18.17 -18.63
C ILE A 251 17.91 -19.65 -18.89
N GLU A 252 16.93 -20.54 -18.76
CA GLU A 252 17.03 -21.94 -19.17
C GLU A 252 15.70 -22.38 -19.77
N GLU A 253 15.75 -23.13 -20.88
CA GLU A 253 14.63 -23.93 -21.39
C GLU A 253 15.14 -25.35 -21.66
N LYS A 254 14.43 -26.34 -21.10
CA LYS A 254 14.69 -27.77 -21.37
C LYS A 254 13.38 -28.55 -21.31
N ILE A 255 13.24 -29.53 -22.20
CA ILE A 255 12.27 -30.61 -22.02
C ILE A 255 12.77 -31.51 -20.87
N LYS A 256 12.04 -31.55 -19.76
CA LYS A 256 12.35 -32.44 -18.63
C LYS A 256 11.28 -33.52 -18.52
N PRO A 257 11.65 -34.82 -18.38
CA PRO A 257 10.67 -35.86 -18.14
C PRO A 257 9.92 -35.57 -16.82
N LYS A 258 8.62 -35.87 -16.78
CA LYS A 258 7.84 -35.71 -15.54
C LYS A 258 8.52 -36.51 -14.41
N PRO A 259 8.69 -35.94 -13.20
CA PRO A 259 9.21 -36.69 -12.08
C PRO A 259 8.31 -37.90 -11.84
N VAL A 260 8.86 -39.10 -11.99
CA VAL A 260 8.16 -40.32 -11.57
C VAL A 260 8.28 -40.37 -10.04
N PRO A 261 7.17 -40.48 -9.28
CA PRO A 261 7.26 -40.72 -7.85
C PRO A 261 7.99 -42.04 -7.64
N VAL A 262 9.24 -41.98 -7.18
CA VAL A 262 9.99 -43.19 -6.84
C VAL A 262 9.44 -43.64 -5.49
N SER A 263 8.49 -44.57 -5.52
CA SER A 263 8.28 -45.43 -4.36
C SER A 263 9.53 -46.29 -4.23
N LEU A 264 10.29 -46.09 -3.15
CA LEU A 264 11.45 -46.92 -2.82
C LEU A 264 10.95 -48.34 -2.52
N GLY A 265 10.98 -49.21 -3.53
CA GLY A 265 10.65 -50.61 -3.38
C GLY A 265 10.53 -51.33 -4.71
N VAL A 266 11.54 -52.16 -5.01
CA VAL A 266 11.59 -53.16 -6.10
C VAL A 266 12.14 -52.64 -7.45
N PRO A 267 13.41 -52.96 -7.80
CA PRO A 267 14.09 -52.52 -9.04
C PRO A 267 13.54 -53.09 -10.36
N ALA A 268 12.60 -54.04 -10.34
CA ALA A 268 12.25 -54.85 -11.52
C ALA A 268 11.10 -54.31 -12.39
N LEU A 269 10.36 -53.29 -11.94
CA LEU A 269 9.19 -52.74 -12.65
C LEU A 269 9.45 -51.41 -13.38
N ALA A 270 10.69 -50.91 -13.34
CA ALA A 270 11.08 -49.64 -13.97
C ALA A 270 11.19 -49.71 -15.51
N ILE A 271 11.22 -50.92 -16.10
CA ILE A 271 11.50 -51.11 -17.53
C ILE A 271 10.22 -51.03 -18.41
N LEU A 272 9.02 -51.12 -17.84
CA LEU A 272 7.76 -51.25 -18.61
C LEU A 272 6.79 -50.06 -18.46
N ARG A 273 7.29 -48.82 -18.48
CA ARG A 273 6.44 -47.61 -18.54
C ARG A 273 6.97 -46.50 -19.47
N LEU A 274 7.77 -46.88 -20.46
CA LEU A 274 7.98 -46.03 -21.63
C LEU A 274 6.72 -46.11 -22.49
N ILE A 275 6.28 -44.96 -23.00
CA ILE A 275 5.01 -44.73 -23.73
C ILE A 275 3.87 -44.31 -22.79
N SER A 276 3.96 -43.07 -22.31
CA SER A 276 2.76 -42.22 -22.27
C SER A 276 3.00 -41.09 -23.25
N ASP A 277 2.06 -40.92 -24.17
CA ASP A 277 1.98 -39.90 -25.22
C ASP A 277 1.76 -38.50 -24.61
N SER A 278 2.65 -38.09 -23.72
CA SER A 278 2.60 -36.81 -23.05
C SER A 278 3.18 -35.77 -23.99
N ALA A 279 2.32 -34.95 -24.59
CA ALA A 279 2.71 -33.72 -25.28
C ALA A 279 3.92 -33.09 -24.57
N ALA A 280 5.03 -32.89 -25.30
CA ALA A 280 6.31 -32.50 -24.71
C ALA A 280 6.13 -31.22 -23.88
N VAL A 281 6.27 -31.33 -22.56
CA VAL A 281 6.18 -30.21 -21.65
C VAL A 281 7.56 -29.57 -21.56
N SER A 282 7.66 -28.32 -22.00
CA SER A 282 8.87 -27.52 -21.88
C SER A 282 8.92 -26.91 -20.48
N ARG A 283 10.03 -27.09 -19.78
CA ARG A 283 10.27 -26.45 -18.48
C ARG A 283 11.27 -25.33 -18.66
N SER A 284 10.86 -24.13 -18.26
CA SER A 284 11.66 -22.92 -18.35
C SER A 284 11.99 -22.38 -16.97
N ILE A 285 13.15 -21.74 -16.85
CA ILE A 285 13.61 -21.05 -15.64
C ILE A 285 13.76 -19.56 -15.95
N LEU A 286 13.19 -18.72 -15.11
CA LEU A 286 13.35 -17.27 -15.17
C LEU A 286 14.30 -16.76 -14.09
N ALA A 287 15.01 -15.67 -14.40
CA ALA A 287 15.93 -14.97 -13.51
C ALA A 287 15.21 -14.06 -12.49
N ILE A 288 14.26 -14.64 -11.76
CA ILE A 288 13.61 -14.06 -10.57
C ILE A 288 13.26 -15.19 -9.59
N GLY A 289 13.25 -14.94 -8.29
CA GLY A 289 12.83 -15.90 -7.29
C GLY A 289 12.20 -15.25 -6.05
N LYS A 290 12.22 -15.99 -4.93
CA LYS A 290 11.62 -15.57 -3.66
C LYS A 290 12.33 -14.38 -2.98
N GLN A 291 13.56 -14.06 -3.37
CA GLN A 291 14.24 -12.85 -2.89
C GLN A 291 13.72 -11.60 -3.59
N ASP A 292 13.26 -11.74 -4.84
CA ASP A 292 12.84 -10.63 -5.68
C ASP A 292 11.37 -10.28 -5.47
N THR A 293 10.50 -11.28 -5.33
CA THR A 293 9.05 -11.07 -5.21
C THR A 293 8.36 -12.23 -4.52
N ASP A 294 7.13 -11.99 -4.04
CA ASP A 294 6.22 -13.07 -3.71
C ASP A 294 5.76 -13.77 -4.98
N VAL A 295 6.37 -14.92 -5.29
CA VAL A 295 6.06 -15.71 -6.48
C VAL A 295 4.63 -16.26 -6.48
N GLN A 296 4.00 -16.44 -5.31
CA GLN A 296 2.60 -16.88 -5.24
C GLN A 296 1.63 -15.74 -5.62
N GLY A 297 2.09 -14.50 -5.51
CA GLY A 297 1.34 -13.32 -5.90
C GLY A 297 1.42 -12.94 -7.38
N LEU A 298 2.09 -13.75 -8.21
CA LEU A 298 2.23 -13.51 -9.65
C LEU A 298 1.09 -14.17 -10.44
N SER A 299 0.46 -13.41 -11.32
CA SER A 299 -0.47 -13.97 -12.31
C SER A 299 0.31 -14.49 -13.52
N MET A 300 0.19 -15.78 -13.78
CA MET A 300 0.86 -16.42 -14.93
C MET A 300 0.20 -16.01 -16.26
N PRO A 301 1.00 -15.72 -17.31
CA PRO A 301 0.47 -15.53 -18.65
C PRO A 301 -0.31 -16.75 -19.14
N GLN A 302 -1.23 -16.52 -20.09
CA GLN A 302 -1.94 -17.61 -20.74
C GLN A 302 -0.96 -18.63 -21.35
N GLY A 303 -1.19 -19.91 -21.07
CA GLY A 303 -0.34 -21.00 -21.56
C GLY A 303 0.93 -21.25 -20.75
N VAL A 304 1.18 -20.47 -19.68
CA VAL A 304 2.28 -20.67 -18.73
C VAL A 304 1.72 -21.18 -17.41
N SER A 305 2.37 -22.18 -16.82
CA SER A 305 1.99 -22.78 -15.53
C SER A 305 3.14 -22.69 -14.53
N TYR A 306 2.84 -22.28 -13.31
CA TYR A 306 3.81 -22.25 -12.22
C TYR A 306 4.14 -23.65 -11.72
N GLN A 307 5.43 -23.96 -11.52
CA GLN A 307 5.88 -25.25 -10.98
C GLN A 307 6.60 -25.13 -9.64
N GLY A 308 7.27 -24.01 -9.38
CA GLY A 308 8.04 -23.83 -8.15
C GLY A 308 8.97 -22.63 -8.22
N ALA A 309 9.55 -22.25 -7.07
CA ALA A 309 10.60 -21.24 -7.02
C ALA A 309 11.60 -21.48 -5.88
N THR A 310 12.84 -21.05 -6.11
CA THR A 310 13.92 -20.97 -5.11
C THR A 310 14.20 -19.51 -4.74
N SER A 311 15.34 -19.20 -4.12
CA SER A 311 15.76 -17.82 -3.83
C SER A 311 15.78 -16.95 -5.09
N ASP A 312 16.34 -17.49 -6.19
CA ASP A 312 16.72 -16.70 -7.38
C ASP A 312 16.13 -17.24 -8.69
N HIS A 313 15.29 -18.29 -8.61
CA HIS A 313 14.76 -18.96 -9.80
C HIS A 313 13.26 -19.22 -9.70
N LEU A 314 12.54 -18.89 -10.77
CA LEU A 314 11.12 -19.20 -10.96
C LEU A 314 11.03 -20.25 -12.06
N VAL A 315 10.38 -21.35 -11.76
CA VAL A 315 10.23 -22.49 -12.67
C VAL A 315 8.80 -22.50 -13.20
N VAL A 316 8.68 -22.46 -14.52
CA VAL A 316 7.41 -22.52 -15.22
C VAL A 316 7.41 -23.62 -16.27
N GLU A 317 6.22 -24.06 -16.64
CA GLU A 317 5.99 -24.98 -17.75
C GLU A 317 5.07 -24.35 -18.78
N THR A 318 5.38 -24.57 -20.06
CA THR A 318 4.53 -24.18 -21.18
C THR A 318 4.06 -25.40 -21.95
N PHE A 319 2.82 -25.34 -22.42
CA PHE A 319 2.23 -26.37 -23.26
C PHE A 319 2.38 -25.96 -24.73
N HIS A 320 2.90 -26.85 -25.57
CA HIS A 320 3.01 -26.72 -27.04
C HIS A 320 3.95 -25.64 -27.60
N SER A 321 4.47 -24.70 -26.80
CA SER A 321 5.45 -23.70 -27.26
C SER A 321 6.57 -23.52 -26.24
N ALA A 322 7.79 -23.92 -26.61
CA ALA A 322 8.97 -23.68 -25.79
C ALA A 322 9.29 -22.18 -25.75
N LEU A 323 9.62 -21.67 -24.57
CA LEU A 323 10.11 -20.30 -24.44
C LEU A 323 11.55 -20.23 -24.93
N ARG A 324 11.92 -19.13 -25.58
CA ARG A 324 13.30 -18.94 -26.03
C ARG A 324 14.14 -18.38 -24.88
N VAL A 325 15.32 -18.95 -24.61
CA VAL A 325 16.30 -18.31 -23.72
C VAL A 325 16.60 -16.89 -24.22
N GLY A 326 16.56 -15.92 -23.32
CA GLY A 326 16.65 -14.49 -23.62
C GLY A 326 15.32 -13.81 -23.98
N SER A 327 14.21 -14.56 -24.04
CA SER A 327 12.86 -13.96 -24.14
C SER A 327 12.35 -13.53 -22.76
N GLU A 328 11.39 -12.61 -22.76
CA GLU A 328 10.81 -12.05 -21.55
C GLU A 328 9.40 -12.58 -21.32
N LEU A 329 9.07 -12.89 -20.06
CA LEU A 329 7.71 -13.08 -19.60
C LEU A 329 7.27 -11.89 -18.74
N LYS A 330 5.97 -11.58 -18.82
CA LYS A 330 5.33 -10.46 -18.13
C LYS A 330 4.30 -10.98 -17.13
N PHE A 331 4.35 -10.51 -15.90
CA PHE A 331 3.47 -10.94 -14.82
C PHE A 331 2.70 -9.75 -14.26
N GLN A 332 1.40 -9.93 -14.04
CA GLN A 332 0.66 -9.07 -13.13
C GLN A 332 0.97 -9.50 -11.69
N MET A 333 0.79 -8.57 -10.75
CA MET A 333 1.17 -8.75 -9.35
C MET A 333 -0.01 -8.41 -8.45
N ASN A 334 -0.24 -9.23 -7.43
CA ASN A 334 -1.03 -8.83 -6.27
C ASN A 334 -0.21 -7.88 -5.36
N TYR A 335 -0.78 -7.50 -4.21
CA TYR A 335 -0.14 -6.57 -3.28
C TYR A 335 1.19 -7.07 -2.70
N SER A 336 1.27 -8.34 -2.29
CA SER A 336 2.50 -8.89 -1.70
C SER A 336 3.63 -8.96 -2.72
N ALA A 337 3.33 -9.38 -3.95
CA ALA A 337 4.28 -9.41 -5.05
C ALA A 337 4.78 -8.00 -5.39
N LEU A 338 3.87 -7.03 -5.60
CA LEU A 338 4.24 -5.66 -5.90
C LEU A 338 5.14 -5.05 -4.81
N MET A 339 4.74 -5.20 -3.54
CA MET A 339 5.47 -4.62 -2.42
C MET A 339 6.90 -5.18 -2.31
N GLN A 340 7.07 -6.50 -2.48
CA GLN A 340 8.39 -7.13 -2.45
C GLN A 340 9.23 -6.71 -3.66
N ALA A 341 8.65 -6.77 -4.86
CA ALA A 341 9.34 -6.42 -6.10
C ALA A 341 9.81 -4.96 -6.13
N MET A 342 8.99 -4.02 -5.63
CA MET A 342 9.38 -2.61 -5.53
C MET A 342 10.49 -2.35 -4.48
N ALA A 343 10.66 -3.24 -3.52
CA ALA A 343 11.67 -3.14 -2.48
C ALA A 343 12.97 -3.89 -2.83
N ALA A 344 12.94 -4.78 -3.82
CA ALA A 344 14.09 -5.55 -4.27
C ALA A 344 15.12 -4.63 -4.96
N PRO A 345 16.40 -4.64 -4.53
CA PRO A 345 17.41 -3.74 -5.09
C PRO A 345 17.77 -4.06 -6.55
N ASP A 346 17.63 -5.32 -6.96
CA ASP A 346 18.02 -5.81 -8.29
C ASP A 346 16.89 -5.73 -9.32
N ILE A 347 15.67 -5.36 -8.90
CA ILE A 347 14.56 -5.08 -9.81
C ILE A 347 14.58 -3.60 -10.18
N THR A 348 14.83 -3.32 -11.46
CA THR A 348 14.79 -1.95 -11.98
C THR A 348 13.35 -1.47 -12.20
N THR A 349 13.08 -0.18 -12.08
CA THR A 349 11.76 0.40 -12.38
C THR A 349 11.80 1.19 -13.69
N THR A 350 10.82 0.96 -14.56
CA THR A 350 10.70 1.63 -15.86
C THR A 350 9.33 2.29 -15.95
N LEU A 351 9.32 3.61 -16.11
CA LEU A 351 8.08 4.37 -16.32
C LEU A 351 7.68 4.30 -17.79
N LEU A 352 6.45 3.85 -18.06
CA LEU A 352 5.88 3.88 -19.40
C LEU A 352 5.55 5.33 -19.79
N LYS A 353 5.64 5.66 -21.09
CA LYS A 353 5.50 7.04 -21.57
C LYS A 353 4.14 7.63 -21.16
N ASP A 354 4.20 8.61 -20.28
CA ASP A 354 3.06 9.42 -19.86
C ASP A 354 2.91 10.62 -20.80
N THR A 355 1.76 10.77 -21.46
CA THR A 355 1.46 11.94 -22.31
C THR A 355 0.94 13.14 -21.50
N TYR A 356 0.82 13.00 -20.18
CA TYR A 356 0.28 14.00 -19.29
C TYR A 356 1.18 15.22 -19.11
N ARG A 357 0.61 16.42 -19.25
CA ARG A 357 1.21 17.68 -18.83
C ARG A 357 0.48 18.19 -17.58
N PRO A 358 1.17 18.45 -16.46
CA PRO A 358 0.54 19.01 -15.27
C PRO A 358 -0.12 20.36 -15.59
N THR A 359 -1.36 20.55 -15.15
CA THR A 359 -1.96 21.89 -15.10
C THR A 359 -1.27 22.67 -13.98
N ALA A 360 -0.80 23.89 -14.27
CA ALA A 360 -0.12 24.74 -13.29
C ALA A 360 -0.99 24.93 -12.05
N ARG A 361 -0.47 24.56 -10.87
CA ARG A 361 -1.17 24.75 -9.59
C ARG A 361 -1.26 26.24 -9.26
N HIS A 362 -2.46 26.73 -8.95
CA HIS A 362 -2.63 28.02 -8.28
C HIS A 362 -1.87 28.04 -6.94
N PRO A 363 -1.19 29.13 -6.60
CA PRO A 363 -0.57 29.27 -5.30
C PRO A 363 -1.66 29.22 -4.22
N ARG A 364 -1.42 28.41 -3.18
CA ARG A 364 -2.32 28.29 -2.02
C ARG A 364 -2.60 29.68 -1.44
N ASN A 365 -3.87 29.95 -1.23
CA ASN A 365 -4.37 31.11 -0.49
C ASN A 365 -3.66 31.16 0.86
N LYS A 366 -2.99 32.29 1.15
CA LYS A 366 -2.48 32.58 2.49
C LYS A 366 -3.67 32.74 3.43
N ASN A 367 -3.64 32.06 4.58
CA ASN A 367 -4.57 32.27 5.69
C ASN A 367 -4.71 33.77 6.01
N PRO A 368 -5.92 34.35 6.05
CA PRO A 368 -6.11 35.72 6.49
C PRO A 368 -6.63 35.73 7.94
N HIS A 369 -5.90 35.16 8.90
CA HIS A 369 -6.20 35.41 10.32
C HIS A 369 -4.91 35.36 11.14
N LEU A 370 -4.21 36.49 11.10
CA LEU A 370 -3.21 36.88 12.09
C LEU A 370 -3.17 38.40 12.08
N ALA A 371 -4.18 39.01 12.72
CA ALA A 371 -4.09 40.30 13.39
C ALA A 371 -5.42 40.63 14.09
N ILE A 372 -5.28 41.16 15.31
CA ILE A 372 -6.19 42.02 16.07
C ILE A 372 -6.84 41.35 17.31
N VAL A 373 -6.25 41.78 18.45
CA VAL A 373 -6.54 41.67 19.90
C VAL A 373 -6.04 40.43 20.63
#